data_AF-A0A8T3MCU3-F1
#
_entry.id   AF-A0A8T3MCU3-F1
#
_cell.length_a   1.000
_cell.length_b   1.000
_cell.length_c   1.000
_cell.angle_alpha   90.00
_cell.angle_beta   90.00
_cell.angle_gamma   90.00
#
_symmetry.space_group_name_H-M   'P 1'
#
loop_
_entity.id
_entity.type
_entity.pdbx_description
1 polymer ?
#
loop_
_entity_poly.entity_id
_entity_poly.type
_entity_poly.pdbx_seq_one_letter_code
_entity_poly.pdbx_strand_id
1 'polypeptide(L)'
;MRECETTPGTALRHGSPSRAPLATGDSRLGFTQEAIASKVGVARSYIAAIERGRANPSLDVIVRLAGALGLELDLSLRSPVIVGDRRQRDAVHARCSGYVDRRLRATGWETAREVGIIDGRWRGWIDLLAFDSRSGTLIVIEIKTVLDDLGALERQIGWYERVARRVARERGWRPRRVVTWLLVLSTEQNEQAVTQNRDVFDRAFPERAPAMAALVEDPSLNWPAGGAFAMIDPVRRRRTWLVRPR
;
A
#
# COMPACT_ATOMS: atom_id res chain seq x y z
N MET A 1 -7.82 -25.12 25.97
CA MET A 1 -6.51 -25.68 25.59
C MET A 1 -6.72 -26.53 24.34
N ARG A 2 -6.27 -26.01 23.19
CA ARG A 2 -5.79 -26.73 21.99
C ARG A 2 -5.40 -25.65 20.99
N GLU A 3 -4.10 -25.45 20.91
CA GLU A 3 -3.40 -24.52 20.03
C GLU A 3 -3.61 -24.97 18.57
N CYS A 4 -3.88 -24.01 17.69
CA CYS A 4 -3.97 -24.24 16.24
C CYS A 4 -2.71 -23.63 15.63
N GLU A 5 -1.76 -24.48 15.27
CA GLU A 5 -0.49 -24.11 14.65
C GLU A 5 -0.75 -23.48 13.27
N THR A 6 -0.29 -22.25 13.08
CA THR A 6 -0.21 -21.59 11.77
C THR A 6 0.98 -22.14 11.00
N THR A 7 0.71 -22.94 9.97
CA THR A 7 1.72 -23.42 9.02
C THR A 7 2.22 -22.26 8.12
N PRO A 8 3.53 -22.08 7.89
CA PRO A 8 4.04 -21.14 6.90
C PRO A 8 3.75 -21.66 5.49
N GLY A 9 3.46 -20.73 4.56
CA GLY A 9 3.18 -21.04 3.16
C GLY A 9 4.30 -21.84 2.50
N THR A 10 3.90 -22.89 1.79
CA THR A 10 4.78 -23.83 1.09
C THR A 10 5.48 -23.13 -0.08
N ALA A 11 6.75 -22.78 0.10
CA ALA A 11 7.64 -22.46 -1.01
C ALA A 11 8.07 -23.78 -1.68
N LEU A 12 7.61 -24.02 -2.90
CA LEU A 12 8.09 -25.15 -3.71
C LEU A 12 9.48 -24.78 -4.26
N ARG A 13 10.53 -25.30 -3.63
CA ARG A 13 11.92 -25.24 -4.11
C ARG A 13 12.27 -26.57 -4.79
N HIS A 14 12.71 -26.52 -6.05
CA HIS A 14 13.34 -27.65 -6.74
C HIS A 14 14.83 -27.33 -7.00
N GLY A 15 15.76 -28.16 -6.49
CA GLY A 15 17.20 -28.22 -6.86
C GLY A 15 17.47 -29.34 -7.87
N SER A 16 18.58 -29.48 -8.61
CA SER A 16 19.97 -28.96 -8.57
C SER A 16 20.60 -29.05 -9.99
N PRO A 17 21.78 -28.49 -10.30
CA PRO A 17 22.25 -28.31 -11.68
C PRO A 17 23.14 -29.45 -12.22
N SER A 18 23.07 -29.69 -13.53
CA SER A 18 24.02 -30.54 -14.29
C SER A 18 24.65 -29.75 -15.45
N ARG A 19 25.98 -29.86 -15.57
CA ARG A 19 26.88 -29.16 -16.51
C ARG A 19 27.04 -29.92 -17.84
N ALA A 20 26.93 -29.25 -18.99
CA ALA A 20 27.56 -29.63 -20.26
C ALA A 20 27.58 -28.44 -21.26
N PRO A 21 28.45 -28.44 -22.30
CA PRO A 21 29.13 -27.25 -22.83
C PRO A 21 28.37 -26.45 -23.90
N LEU A 22 28.72 -25.16 -23.95
CA LEU A 22 28.11 -24.09 -24.76
C LEU A 22 28.71 -24.03 -26.17
N ALA A 23 27.84 -23.91 -27.19
CA ALA A 23 28.20 -23.51 -28.55
C ALA A 23 27.31 -22.34 -29.02
N THR A 24 27.98 -21.21 -29.20
CA THR A 24 27.75 -20.03 -30.05
C THR A 24 26.33 -19.67 -30.52
N GLY A 25 25.80 -18.59 -29.93
CA GLY A 25 24.83 -17.67 -30.53
C GLY A 25 24.23 -16.75 -29.46
N ASP A 26 24.47 -15.44 -29.59
CA ASP A 26 24.23 -14.45 -28.53
C ASP A 26 22.75 -14.12 -28.30
N SER A 27 22.31 -14.28 -27.05
CA SER A 27 21.35 -13.38 -26.40
C SER A 27 21.61 -13.37 -24.89
N ARG A 28 22.68 -12.69 -24.44
CA ARG A 28 23.09 -12.41 -23.05
C ARG A 28 23.34 -13.61 -22.09
N LEU A 29 22.86 -14.82 -22.40
CA LEU A 29 23.06 -16.05 -21.64
C LEU A 29 23.71 -17.17 -22.48
N GLY A 30 24.11 -16.88 -23.73
CA GLY A 30 24.86 -17.81 -24.59
C GLY A 30 24.04 -18.97 -25.20
N PHE A 31 22.72 -18.87 -25.22
CA PHE A 31 21.83 -19.89 -25.80
C PHE A 31 21.25 -19.44 -27.14
N THR A 32 21.26 -20.31 -28.15
CA THR A 32 20.53 -20.07 -29.41
C THR A 32 19.02 -20.27 -29.20
N GLN A 33 18.20 -19.56 -30.00
CA GLN A 33 16.74 -19.79 -30.02
C GLN A 33 16.39 -21.27 -30.27
N GLU A 34 17.18 -21.96 -31.09
CA GLU A 34 17.00 -23.37 -31.42
C GLU A 34 17.33 -24.29 -30.23
N ALA A 35 18.42 -24.00 -29.50
CA ALA A 35 18.77 -24.71 -28.28
C ALA A 35 17.71 -24.51 -27.19
N ILE A 36 17.21 -23.28 -27.01
CA ILE A 36 16.13 -22.98 -26.06
C ILE A 36 14.84 -23.71 -26.48
N ALA A 37 14.47 -23.63 -27.76
CA ALA A 37 13.27 -24.28 -28.29
C ALA A 37 13.31 -25.80 -28.06
N SER A 38 14.45 -26.45 -28.34
CA SER A 38 14.64 -27.87 -28.09
C SER A 38 14.57 -28.22 -26.60
N LYS A 39 15.19 -27.41 -25.73
CA LYS A 39 15.22 -27.66 -24.28
C LYS A 39 13.86 -27.45 -23.62
N VAL A 40 13.07 -26.49 -24.12
CA VAL A 40 11.73 -26.21 -23.64
C VAL A 40 10.72 -27.17 -24.27
N GLY A 41 10.95 -27.68 -25.49
CA GLY A 41 10.01 -28.55 -26.20
C GLY A 41 8.94 -27.76 -26.95
N VAL A 42 9.34 -26.69 -27.66
CA VAL A 42 8.48 -25.83 -28.47
C VAL A 42 9.14 -25.53 -29.82
N ALA A 43 8.39 -24.99 -30.78
CA ALA A 43 8.96 -24.59 -32.07
C ALA A 43 9.90 -23.38 -31.94
N ARG A 44 11.01 -23.36 -32.67
CA ARG A 44 11.94 -22.21 -32.72
C ARG A 44 11.25 -20.91 -33.17
N SER A 45 10.29 -21.01 -34.08
CA SER A 45 9.45 -19.86 -34.49
C SER A 45 8.60 -19.31 -33.35
N TYR A 46 8.21 -20.13 -32.38
CA TYR A 46 7.47 -19.72 -31.18
C TYR A 46 8.36 -18.97 -30.21
N ILE A 47 9.61 -19.41 -29.99
CA ILE A 47 10.62 -18.65 -29.23
C ILE A 47 10.87 -17.27 -29.87
N ALA A 48 11.08 -17.23 -31.19
CA ALA A 48 11.25 -15.97 -31.92
C ALA A 48 10.00 -15.07 -31.89
N ALA A 49 8.80 -15.62 -31.71
CA ALA A 49 7.57 -14.85 -31.54
C ALA A 49 7.45 -14.31 -30.11
N ILE A 50 7.84 -15.08 -29.08
CA ILE A 50 7.91 -14.64 -27.68
C ILE A 50 8.90 -13.48 -27.54
N GLU A 51 10.11 -13.61 -28.07
CA GLU A 51 11.16 -12.57 -27.99
C GLU A 51 10.76 -11.24 -28.66
N ARG A 52 9.92 -11.31 -29.71
CA ARG A 52 9.37 -10.13 -30.40
C ARG A 52 8.06 -9.62 -29.79
N GLY A 53 7.60 -10.20 -28.68
CA GLY A 53 6.34 -9.82 -28.03
C GLY A 53 5.08 -10.15 -28.84
N ARG A 54 5.16 -11.10 -29.78
CA ARG A 54 4.05 -11.50 -30.69
C ARG A 54 3.34 -12.79 -30.27
N ALA A 55 3.73 -13.40 -29.15
CA ALA A 55 3.13 -14.61 -28.61
C ALA A 55 2.72 -14.41 -27.15
N ASN A 56 1.69 -15.14 -26.72
CA ASN A 56 1.24 -15.21 -25.33
C ASN A 56 1.54 -16.62 -24.78
N PRO A 57 2.71 -16.86 -24.19
CA PRO A 57 3.08 -18.18 -23.65
C PRO A 57 2.23 -18.57 -22.44
N SER A 58 1.96 -19.86 -22.30
CA SER A 58 1.34 -20.39 -21.09
C SER A 58 2.31 -20.28 -19.91
N LEU A 59 1.78 -20.32 -18.68
CA LEU A 59 2.59 -20.34 -17.47
C LEU A 59 3.57 -21.52 -17.45
N ASP A 60 3.12 -22.68 -17.93
CA ASP A 60 3.96 -23.88 -18.08
C ASP A 60 5.16 -23.63 -19.02
N VAL A 61 4.94 -22.95 -20.16
CA VAL A 61 6.01 -22.57 -21.08
C VAL A 61 6.98 -21.59 -20.41
N ILE A 62 6.48 -20.64 -19.61
CA ILE A 62 7.31 -19.66 -18.87
C ILE A 62 8.19 -20.37 -17.81
N VAL A 63 7.61 -21.32 -17.07
CA VAL A 63 8.35 -22.12 -16.07
C VAL A 63 9.45 -22.94 -16.74
N ARG A 64 9.13 -23.62 -17.86
CA ARG A 64 10.12 -24.39 -18.63
C ARG A 64 11.21 -23.50 -19.21
N LEU A 65 10.89 -22.29 -19.67
CA LEU A 65 11.86 -21.30 -20.13
C LEU A 65 12.81 -20.84 -19.02
N ALA A 66 12.28 -20.50 -17.84
CA ALA A 66 13.08 -20.11 -16.69
C ALA A 66 14.07 -21.23 -16.30
N GLY A 67 13.59 -22.48 -16.22
CA GLY A 67 14.43 -23.65 -15.95
C GLY A 67 15.46 -23.90 -17.06
N ALA A 68 15.10 -23.71 -18.33
CA ALA A 68 16.02 -23.85 -19.46
C ALA A 68 17.17 -22.84 -19.41
N LEU A 69 16.90 -21.63 -18.92
CA LEU A 69 17.85 -20.53 -18.81
C LEU A 69 18.60 -20.48 -17.47
N GLY A 70 18.28 -21.37 -16.51
CA GLY A 70 18.88 -21.36 -15.17
C GLY A 70 18.43 -20.19 -14.30
N LEU A 71 17.25 -19.64 -14.56
CA LEU A 71 16.66 -18.54 -13.81
C LEU A 71 15.77 -19.08 -12.69
N GLU A 72 15.79 -18.39 -11.54
CA GLU A 72 14.78 -18.57 -10.50
C GLU A 72 13.54 -17.74 -10.87
N LEU A 73 12.37 -18.40 -10.87
CA LEU A 73 11.08 -17.76 -11.16
C LEU A 73 10.25 -17.71 -9.87
N ASP A 74 10.06 -16.51 -9.34
CA ASP A 74 9.14 -16.26 -8.24
C ASP A 74 7.78 -15.79 -8.77
N LEU A 75 6.78 -16.66 -8.65
CA LEU A 75 5.39 -16.31 -8.97
C LEU A 75 4.69 -15.74 -7.74
N SER A 76 4.61 -14.42 -7.68
CA SER A 76 3.80 -13.72 -6.69
C SER A 76 2.39 -13.48 -7.22
N LEU A 77 1.46 -14.34 -6.82
CA LEU A 77 0.04 -14.08 -7.03
C LEU A 77 -0.44 -13.07 -5.99
N ARG A 78 -0.52 -11.81 -6.39
CA ARG A 78 -1.30 -10.83 -5.63
C ARG A 78 -2.76 -11.05 -5.99
N SER A 79 -3.59 -11.31 -4.97
CA SER A 79 -5.04 -11.22 -5.17
C SER A 79 -5.31 -9.87 -5.83
N PRO A 80 -5.96 -9.80 -7.01
CA PRO A 80 -6.57 -8.53 -7.41
C PRO A 80 -7.40 -8.11 -6.21
N VAL A 81 -7.35 -6.85 -5.80
CA VAL A 81 -8.03 -6.42 -4.57
C VAL A 81 -9.54 -6.64 -4.76
N ILE A 82 -10.02 -7.84 -4.47
CA ILE A 82 -11.42 -8.22 -4.40
C ILE A 82 -11.81 -7.71 -3.02
N VAL A 83 -12.08 -6.40 -2.94
CA VAL A 83 -12.56 -5.74 -1.74
C VAL A 83 -13.96 -6.27 -1.47
N GLY A 84 -14.01 -7.31 -0.64
CA GLY A 84 -15.23 -8.05 -0.36
C GLY A 84 -15.23 -8.73 0.98
N ASP A 85 -14.13 -9.35 1.43
CA ASP A 85 -14.11 -9.96 2.75
C ASP A 85 -12.70 -10.29 3.29
N ARG A 86 -12.60 -10.28 4.63
CA ARG A 86 -11.61 -10.97 5.48
C ARG A 86 -10.27 -10.31 5.80
N ARG A 87 -10.33 -9.10 6.32
CA ARG A 87 -9.73 -8.79 7.63
C ARG A 87 -10.28 -7.43 8.01
N GLN A 88 -11.20 -7.42 8.96
CA GLN A 88 -11.17 -6.37 9.95
C GLN A 88 -9.68 -6.22 10.32
N ARG A 89 -9.10 -5.11 9.87
CA ARG A 89 -7.83 -4.50 10.27
C ARG A 89 -7.21 -5.27 11.41
N ASP A 90 -6.00 -5.81 11.20
CA ASP A 90 -5.16 -6.38 12.25
C ASP A 90 -5.42 -5.63 13.57
N ALA A 91 -5.56 -6.35 14.70
CA ALA A 91 -5.88 -5.76 16.00
C ALA A 91 -5.06 -4.49 16.31
N VAL A 92 -3.83 -4.42 15.79
CA VAL A 92 -2.98 -3.23 15.81
C VAL A 92 -3.59 -2.03 15.05
N HIS A 93 -4.03 -2.20 13.81
CA HIS A 93 -4.70 -1.16 13.02
C HIS A 93 -6.05 -0.76 13.63
N ALA A 94 -6.88 -1.73 14.04
CA ALA A 94 -8.13 -1.43 14.75
C ALA A 94 -7.88 -0.60 16.03
N ARG A 95 -6.82 -0.93 16.78
CA ARG A 95 -6.38 -0.17 17.96
C ARG A 95 -5.90 1.23 17.60
N CYS A 96 -5.12 1.38 16.52
CA CYS A 96 -4.67 2.69 16.03
C CYS A 96 -5.84 3.56 15.57
N SER A 97 -6.73 3.01 14.75
CA SER A 97 -7.93 3.69 14.27
C SER A 97 -8.84 4.13 15.42
N GLY A 98 -9.08 3.26 16.40
CA GLY A 98 -9.82 3.63 17.61
C GLY A 98 -9.09 4.64 18.51
N TYR A 99 -7.76 4.63 18.53
CA TYR A 99 -6.97 5.63 19.25
C TYR A 99 -7.14 7.03 18.66
N VAL A 100 -6.99 7.16 17.34
CA VAL A 100 -7.14 8.43 16.62
C VAL A 100 -8.58 8.96 16.73
N ASP A 101 -9.57 8.09 16.51
CA ASP A 101 -10.99 8.43 16.61
C ASP A 101 -11.37 9.03 17.97
N ARG A 102 -10.98 8.38 19.07
CA ARG A 102 -11.25 8.90 20.42
C ARG A 102 -10.62 10.26 20.66
N ARG A 103 -9.43 10.52 20.10
CA ARG A 103 -8.71 11.79 20.28
C ARG A 103 -9.40 12.93 19.54
N LEU A 104 -9.85 12.69 18.31
CA LEU A 104 -10.58 13.68 17.51
C LEU A 104 -11.98 13.94 18.06
N ARG A 105 -12.70 12.89 18.48
CA ARG A 105 -14.01 13.06 19.15
C ARG A 105 -13.89 13.87 20.44
N ALA A 106 -12.83 13.65 21.21
CA ALA A 106 -12.58 14.41 22.44
C ALA A 106 -12.32 15.91 22.20
N THR A 107 -12.03 16.32 20.96
CA THR A 107 -11.87 17.74 20.57
C THR A 107 -13.05 18.26 19.75
N GLY A 108 -14.17 17.53 19.72
CA GLY A 108 -15.43 17.98 19.12
C GLY A 108 -15.59 17.66 17.63
N TRP A 109 -14.69 16.84 17.05
CA TRP A 109 -14.84 16.40 15.66
C TRP A 109 -15.85 15.27 15.55
N GLU A 110 -16.71 15.34 14.52
CA GLU A 110 -17.54 14.22 14.11
C GLU A 110 -16.69 13.23 13.32
N THR A 111 -16.79 11.93 13.59
CA THR A 111 -15.90 10.94 12.95
C THR A 111 -16.63 9.72 12.42
N ALA A 112 -16.10 9.15 11.35
CA ALA A 112 -16.54 7.89 10.75
C ALA A 112 -15.32 7.01 10.45
N ARG A 113 -15.23 5.86 11.10
CA ARG A 113 -14.19 4.84 10.84
C ARG A 113 -14.68 3.87 9.78
N GLU A 114 -13.73 3.26 9.07
CA GLU A 114 -14.02 2.16 8.15
C GLU A 114 -15.10 2.61 7.15
N VAL A 115 -14.75 3.58 6.31
CA VAL A 115 -15.72 4.13 5.37
C VAL A 115 -15.52 3.51 4.00
N GLY A 116 -16.45 2.62 3.65
CA GLY A 116 -16.49 1.99 2.33
C GLY A 116 -16.73 3.03 1.23
N ILE A 117 -15.97 2.88 0.15
CA ILE A 117 -16.11 3.62 -1.09
C ILE A 117 -16.56 2.64 -2.16
N ILE A 118 -17.65 2.99 -2.83
CA ILE A 118 -18.09 2.32 -4.06
C ILE A 118 -18.18 3.41 -5.13
N ASP A 119 -17.34 3.33 -6.17
CA ASP A 119 -17.34 4.26 -7.30
C ASP A 119 -17.09 3.50 -8.62
N GLY A 120 -18.17 3.21 -9.35
CA GLY A 120 -18.13 2.37 -10.55
C GLY A 120 -17.59 0.96 -10.25
N ARG A 121 -16.46 0.61 -10.87
CA ARG A 121 -15.77 -0.68 -10.65
C ARG A 121 -14.80 -0.66 -9.46
N TRP A 122 -14.53 0.51 -8.88
CA TRP A 122 -13.60 0.65 -7.77
C TRP A 122 -14.32 0.51 -6.44
N ARG A 123 -13.76 -0.35 -5.60
CA ARG A 123 -14.14 -0.51 -4.20
C ARG A 123 -12.91 -0.22 -3.35
N GLY A 124 -13.05 0.64 -2.36
CA GLY A 124 -11.96 1.06 -1.47
C GLY A 124 -12.48 1.35 -0.08
N TRP A 125 -11.58 1.61 0.87
CA TRP A 125 -11.94 2.01 2.23
C TRP A 125 -11.10 3.20 2.64
N ILE A 126 -11.74 4.17 3.27
CA ILE A 126 -11.04 5.22 4.03
C ILE A 126 -10.94 4.75 5.48
N ASP A 127 -9.76 4.88 6.09
CA ASP A 127 -9.55 4.42 7.46
C ASP A 127 -10.38 5.17 8.48
N LEU A 128 -10.36 6.49 8.39
CA LEU A 128 -11.07 7.37 9.28
C LEU A 128 -11.35 8.69 8.55
N LEU A 129 -12.56 9.19 8.69
CA LEU A 129 -12.92 10.57 8.37
C LEU A 129 -13.16 11.33 9.67
N ALA A 130 -12.77 12.60 9.68
CA ALA A 130 -13.12 13.55 10.74
C ALA A 130 -13.64 14.84 10.13
N PHE A 131 -14.76 15.34 10.63
CA PHE A 131 -15.45 16.51 10.13
C PHE A 131 -15.75 17.51 11.25
N ASP A 132 -15.49 18.79 10.99
CA ASP A 132 -15.95 19.90 11.82
C ASP A 132 -17.00 20.70 11.04
N SER A 133 -18.23 20.70 11.56
CA SER A 133 -19.38 21.33 10.91
C SER A 133 -19.33 22.86 10.92
N ARG A 134 -18.62 23.47 11.88
CA ARG A 134 -18.48 24.93 12.03
C ARG A 134 -17.65 25.52 10.89
N SER A 135 -16.47 24.95 10.65
CA SER A 135 -15.55 25.37 9.58
C SER A 135 -15.86 24.71 8.24
N GLY A 136 -16.50 23.54 8.23
CA GLY A 136 -16.67 22.70 7.05
C GLY A 136 -15.38 21.95 6.68
N THR A 137 -14.47 21.73 7.63
CA THR A 137 -13.21 21.03 7.40
C THR A 137 -13.42 19.52 7.48
N LEU A 138 -13.05 18.80 6.42
CA LEU A 138 -12.99 17.35 6.41
C LEU A 138 -11.54 16.89 6.37
N ILE A 139 -11.17 16.01 7.29
CA ILE A 139 -9.89 15.31 7.31
C ILE A 139 -10.13 13.88 6.83
N VAL A 140 -9.41 13.48 5.79
CA VAL A 140 -9.30 12.09 5.32
C VAL A 140 -8.04 11.51 5.92
N ILE A 141 -8.17 10.45 6.71
CA ILE A 141 -7.06 9.89 7.48
C ILE A 141 -6.82 8.46 7.01
N GLU A 142 -5.60 8.21 6.55
CA GLU A 142 -5.05 6.88 6.27
C GLU A 142 -4.15 6.46 7.42
N ILE A 143 -4.27 5.21 7.89
CA ILE A 143 -3.49 4.68 9.00
C ILE A 143 -2.65 3.49 8.52
N LYS A 144 -1.32 3.61 8.62
CA LYS A 144 -0.39 2.51 8.31
C LYS A 144 0.27 1.99 9.59
N THR A 145 0.19 0.69 9.80
CA THR A 145 0.90 0.00 10.90
C THR A 145 2.30 -0.42 10.49
N VAL A 146 2.54 -0.65 9.20
CA VAL A 146 3.83 -0.93 8.57
C VAL A 146 3.92 -0.08 7.30
N LEU A 147 5.10 0.48 7.05
CA LEU A 147 5.43 1.20 5.81
C LEU A 147 6.26 0.29 4.89
N ASP A 148 5.63 -0.32 3.89
CA ASP A 148 6.24 -1.27 2.95
C ASP A 148 6.21 -0.80 1.47
N ASP A 149 5.25 0.05 1.07
CA ASP A 149 5.17 0.63 -0.27
C ASP A 149 4.85 2.15 -0.25
N LEU A 150 5.90 2.96 -0.37
CA LEU A 150 5.79 4.43 -0.44
C LEU A 150 5.24 4.93 -1.78
N GLY A 151 5.49 4.20 -2.88
CA GLY A 151 5.01 4.56 -4.21
C GLY A 151 3.49 4.36 -4.38
N ALA A 152 2.86 3.55 -3.53
CA ALA A 152 1.41 3.45 -3.44
C ALA A 152 0.79 4.69 -2.76
N LEU A 153 1.46 5.28 -1.76
CA LEU A 153 0.94 6.41 -0.99
C LEU A 153 0.76 7.68 -1.84
N GLU A 154 1.70 7.97 -2.74
CA GLU A 154 1.60 9.15 -3.62
C GLU A 154 0.42 9.06 -4.59
N ARG A 155 0.09 7.86 -5.07
CA ARG A 155 -1.02 7.63 -6.01
C ARG A 155 -2.41 7.78 -5.38
N GLN A 156 -2.49 7.71 -4.05
CA GLN A 156 -3.76 7.70 -3.30
C GLN A 156 -4.32 9.11 -3.02
N ILE A 157 -3.45 10.11 -2.85
CA ILE A 157 -3.82 11.43 -2.30
C ILE A 157 -4.82 12.18 -3.21
N GLY A 158 -4.56 12.26 -4.51
CA GLY A 158 -5.40 13.03 -5.44
C GLY A 158 -6.78 12.40 -5.72
N TRP A 159 -6.93 11.10 -5.50
CA TRP A 159 -8.20 10.40 -5.67
C TRP A 159 -9.11 10.56 -4.43
N TYR A 160 -8.52 10.54 -3.24
CA TYR A 160 -9.25 10.61 -1.99
C TYR A 160 -10.10 11.87 -1.84
N GLU A 161 -9.64 13.02 -2.32
CA GLU A 161 -10.38 14.28 -2.15
C GLU A 161 -11.75 14.27 -2.81
N ARG A 162 -11.84 13.77 -4.06
CA ARG A 162 -13.12 13.74 -4.80
C ARG A 162 -14.08 12.76 -4.16
N VAL A 163 -13.59 11.57 -3.83
CA VAL A 163 -14.40 10.50 -3.27
C VAL A 163 -14.85 10.82 -1.84
N ALA A 164 -13.96 11.36 -1.02
CA ALA A 164 -14.27 11.73 0.36
C ALA A 164 -15.38 12.78 0.44
N ARG A 165 -15.44 13.74 -0.49
CA ARG A 165 -16.55 14.72 -0.53
C ARG A 165 -17.90 14.06 -0.76
N ARG A 166 -17.98 13.11 -1.69
CA ARG A 166 -19.22 12.37 -1.96
C ARG A 166 -19.66 11.58 -0.73
N VAL A 167 -18.74 10.78 -0.19
CA VAL A 167 -18.98 9.96 1.00
C VAL A 167 -19.36 10.80 2.22
N ALA A 168 -18.77 11.98 2.39
CA ALA A 168 -19.14 12.92 3.45
C ALA A 168 -20.57 13.45 3.25
N ARG A 169 -20.96 13.79 2.02
CA ARG A 169 -22.32 14.26 1.70
C ARG A 169 -23.39 13.20 1.96
N GLU A 170 -23.10 11.94 1.65
CA GLU A 170 -23.98 10.80 1.95
C GLU A 170 -24.23 10.66 3.47
N ARG A 171 -23.33 11.19 4.30
CA ARG A 171 -23.46 11.24 5.78
C ARG A 171 -24.09 12.54 6.30
N GLY A 172 -24.55 13.42 5.41
CA GLY A 172 -25.08 14.74 5.78
C GLY A 172 -24.00 15.80 6.06
N TRP A 173 -22.71 15.46 5.94
CA TRP A 173 -21.62 16.42 6.11
C TRP A 173 -21.45 17.28 4.86
N ARG A 174 -21.19 18.57 5.06
CA ARG A 174 -20.99 19.55 3.98
C ARG A 174 -19.56 20.09 4.00
N PRO A 175 -18.58 19.32 3.50
CA PRO A 175 -17.19 19.77 3.46
C PRO A 175 -17.02 20.97 2.52
N ARG A 176 -16.43 22.05 3.05
CA ARG A 176 -15.94 23.22 2.30
C ARG A 176 -14.49 23.01 1.85
N ARG A 177 -13.72 22.25 2.64
CA ARG A 177 -12.34 21.87 2.33
C ARG A 177 -12.06 20.43 2.75
N VAL A 178 -11.06 19.83 2.13
CA VAL A 178 -10.59 18.47 2.42
C VAL A 178 -9.11 18.52 2.67
N VAL A 179 -8.66 17.86 3.73
CA VAL A 179 -7.25 17.73 4.13
C VAL A 179 -6.95 16.24 4.23
N THR A 180 -5.79 15.80 3.75
CA THR A 180 -5.40 14.38 3.78
C THR A 180 -4.27 14.16 4.78
N TRP A 181 -4.45 13.24 5.72
CA TRP A 181 -3.48 12.87 6.74
C TRP A 181 -3.03 11.42 6.56
N LEU A 182 -1.72 11.21 6.60
CA LEU A 182 -1.10 9.91 6.79
C LEU A 182 -0.64 9.80 8.24
N LEU A 183 -1.18 8.81 8.97
CA LEU A 183 -0.76 8.48 10.32
C LEU A 183 -0.07 7.12 10.32
N VAL A 184 1.12 7.05 10.91
CA VAL A 184 1.91 5.82 10.94
C VAL A 184 2.17 5.39 12.37
N LEU A 185 2.04 4.11 12.66
CA LEU A 185 2.39 3.57 13.98
C LEU A 185 3.87 3.83 14.28
N SER A 186 4.17 4.44 15.44
CA SER A 186 5.53 4.65 15.94
C SER A 186 6.14 3.31 16.33
N THR A 187 7.04 2.83 15.48
CA THR A 187 7.91 1.67 15.68
C THR A 187 9.29 2.04 15.13
N GLU A 188 10.34 1.37 15.61
CA GLU A 188 11.70 1.59 15.09
C GLU A 188 11.77 1.32 13.58
N GLN A 189 11.10 0.27 13.09
CA GLN A 189 11.03 -0.05 11.66
C GLN A 189 10.41 1.09 10.84
N ASN A 190 9.28 1.64 11.28
CA ASN A 190 8.61 2.72 10.56
C ASN A 190 9.39 4.04 10.67
N GLU A 191 10.02 4.31 11.81
CA GLU A 191 10.94 5.45 11.97
C GLU A 191 12.09 5.35 10.96
N GLN A 192 12.73 4.19 10.86
CA GLN A 192 13.80 3.94 9.90
C GLN A 192 13.31 4.10 8.44
N ALA A 193 12.14 3.57 8.10
CA ALA A 193 11.56 3.71 6.76
C ALA A 193 11.28 5.17 6.40
N VAL A 194 10.78 5.97 7.34
CA VAL A 194 10.57 7.41 7.15
C VAL A 194 11.90 8.13 6.93
N THR A 195 12.90 7.85 7.77
CA THR A 195 14.22 8.46 7.67
C THR A 195 14.93 8.14 6.36
N GLN A 196 14.81 6.89 5.88
CA GLN A 196 15.40 6.45 4.60
C GLN A 196 14.73 7.08 3.37
N ASN A 197 13.51 7.59 3.49
CA ASN A 197 12.71 8.11 2.38
C ASN A 197 12.19 9.53 2.65
N ARG A 198 12.97 10.32 3.41
CA ARG A 198 12.55 11.62 3.94
C ARG A 198 12.11 12.60 2.84
N ASP A 199 12.78 12.59 1.71
CA ASP A 199 12.47 13.41 0.54
C ASP A 199 11.07 13.13 -0.03
N VAL A 200 10.67 11.85 -0.05
CA VAL A 200 9.31 11.44 -0.46
C VAL A 200 8.27 11.99 0.52
N PHE A 201 8.51 11.86 1.82
CA PHE A 201 7.59 12.39 2.85
C PHE A 201 7.52 13.91 2.83
N ASP A 202 8.64 14.62 2.67
CA ASP A 202 8.69 16.08 2.63
C ASP A 202 7.98 16.63 1.39
N ARG A 203 8.01 15.89 0.27
CA ARG A 203 7.30 16.27 -0.97
C ARG A 203 5.80 15.94 -0.93
N ALA A 204 5.42 14.72 -0.55
CA ALA A 204 4.04 14.26 -0.60
C ALA A 204 3.20 14.77 0.58
N PHE A 205 3.83 14.93 1.75
CA PHE A 205 3.21 15.36 2.98
C PHE A 205 4.07 16.46 3.60
N PRO A 206 4.02 17.72 3.14
CA PRO A 206 4.88 18.77 3.71
C PRO A 206 4.55 19.07 5.18
N GLU A 207 3.29 18.88 5.58
CA GLU A 207 2.83 19.23 6.92
C GLU A 207 3.11 18.15 7.96
N ARG A 208 3.36 18.58 9.21
CA ARG A 208 3.82 17.71 10.31
C ARG A 208 2.91 17.83 11.54
N ALA A 209 3.18 16.98 12.52
CA ALA A 209 2.45 16.89 13.79
C ALA A 209 2.05 18.24 14.45
N PRO A 210 2.89 19.31 14.46
CA PRO A 210 2.50 20.60 15.05
C PRO A 210 1.35 21.29 14.29
N ALA A 211 1.43 21.36 12.96
CA ALA A 211 0.39 21.97 12.14
C ALA A 211 -0.91 21.16 12.24
N MET A 212 -0.79 19.83 12.21
CA MET A 212 -1.92 18.92 12.40
C MET A 212 -2.60 19.14 13.76
N ALA A 213 -1.83 19.24 14.85
CA ALA A 213 -2.36 19.51 16.18
C ALA A 213 -3.07 20.87 16.26
N ALA A 214 -2.48 21.91 15.66
CA ALA A 214 -3.11 23.21 15.57
C ALA A 214 -4.45 23.15 14.82
N LEU A 215 -4.53 22.40 13.71
CA LEU A 215 -5.79 22.20 12.98
C LEU A 215 -6.85 21.47 13.81
N VAL A 216 -6.47 20.50 14.65
CA VAL A 216 -7.42 19.83 15.56
C VAL A 216 -8.03 20.83 16.55
N GLU A 217 -7.21 21.73 17.08
CA GLU A 217 -7.62 22.73 18.07
C GLU A 217 -8.42 23.89 17.44
N ASP A 218 -8.00 24.36 16.27
CA ASP A 218 -8.72 25.35 15.46
C ASP A 218 -8.96 24.82 14.03
N PRO A 219 -10.14 24.20 13.80
CA PRO A 219 -10.54 23.71 12.49
C PRO A 219 -10.74 24.81 11.45
N SER A 220 -10.64 26.09 11.78
CA SER A 220 -10.75 27.20 10.83
C SER A 220 -9.40 27.65 10.25
N LEU A 221 -8.28 27.22 10.84
CA LEU A 221 -6.92 27.58 10.41
C LEU A 221 -6.73 27.33 8.92
N ASN A 222 -6.19 28.30 8.18
CA ASN A 222 -5.86 28.12 6.78
C ASN A 222 -4.86 26.97 6.62
N TRP A 223 -5.18 26.00 5.76
CA TRP A 223 -4.35 24.80 5.57
C TRP A 223 -3.65 24.90 4.21
N PRO A 224 -2.31 24.79 4.16
CA PRO A 224 -1.58 24.83 2.89
C PRO A 224 -1.92 23.64 2.00
N ALA A 225 -1.72 23.76 0.69
CA ALA A 225 -1.97 22.66 -0.23
C ALA A 225 -1.04 21.47 0.08
N GLY A 226 -1.59 20.26 0.10
CA GLY A 226 -0.83 19.03 0.32
C GLY A 226 -1.30 18.22 1.52
N GLY A 227 -0.68 17.05 1.71
CA GLY A 227 -0.97 16.15 2.80
C GLY A 227 -0.20 16.49 4.09
N ALA A 228 -0.62 15.88 5.19
CA ALA A 228 0.08 15.94 6.47
C ALA A 228 0.54 14.54 6.88
N PHE A 229 1.67 14.47 7.59
CA PHE A 229 2.19 13.23 8.13
C PHE A 229 2.62 13.37 9.59
N ALA A 230 2.24 12.38 10.40
CA ALA A 230 2.71 12.22 11.76
C ALA A 230 2.72 10.75 12.17
N MET A 231 3.50 10.45 13.20
CA MET A 231 3.46 9.15 13.85
C MET A 231 2.45 9.14 15.00
N ILE A 232 1.92 7.96 15.34
CA ILE A 232 1.01 7.74 16.46
C ILE A 232 1.47 6.56 17.30
N ASP A 233 1.23 6.66 18.61
CA ASP A 233 1.52 5.59 19.56
C ASP A 233 0.26 5.32 20.39
N PRO A 234 -0.51 4.26 20.08
CA PRO A 234 -1.77 3.98 20.75
C PRO A 234 -1.60 3.46 22.19
N VAL A 235 -0.36 3.34 22.69
CA VAL A 235 -0.06 3.06 24.10
C VAL A 235 0.02 4.36 24.90
N ARG A 236 0.36 5.50 24.26
CA ARG A 236 0.48 6.79 24.95
C ARG A 236 -0.86 7.39 25.34
N ARG A 237 -0.94 7.84 26.60
CA ARG A 237 -2.12 8.52 27.17
C ARG A 237 -1.99 10.05 27.19
N ARG A 238 -0.83 10.62 26.83
CA ARG A 238 -0.56 12.09 26.88
C ARG A 238 -1.50 12.89 25.98
N ARG A 239 -1.83 14.13 26.33
CA ARG A 239 -2.72 15.00 25.53
C ARG A 239 -2.17 15.23 24.11
N THR A 240 -0.87 15.48 23.98
CA THR A 240 -0.16 15.53 22.68
C THR A 240 0.03 14.11 22.16
N TRP A 241 -0.74 13.75 21.13
CA TRP A 241 -0.86 12.37 20.63
C TRP A 241 -0.29 12.14 19.22
N LEU A 242 -0.01 13.23 18.49
CA LEU A 242 0.71 13.23 17.23
C LEU A 242 2.21 13.39 17.52
N VAL A 243 3.02 12.48 16.97
CA VAL A 243 4.44 12.35 17.27
C VAL A 243 5.25 12.68 16.01
N ARG A 244 6.38 13.37 16.18
CA ARG A 244 7.34 13.58 15.10
C ARG A 244 8.20 12.32 14.95
N PRO A 245 8.60 11.94 13.72
CA PRO A 245 9.67 10.96 13.54
C PRO A 245 10.92 11.43 14.29
N ARG A 246 11.69 10.49 14.83
CA ARG A 246 12.96 10.77 15.48
C ARG A 246 14.07 11.05 14.48
#